data_AF-A0A7J0EJQ4-F1
#
_entry.id   AF-A0A7J0EJQ4-F1
#
_cell.length_a   1.000
_cell.length_b   1.000
_cell.length_c   1.000
_cell.angle_alpha   90.00
_cell.angle_beta   90.00
_cell.angle_gamma   90.00
#
_symmetry.space_group_name_H-M   'P 1'
#
loop_
_entity.id
_entity.type
_entity.pdbx_description
1 polymer ?
#
loop_
_entity_poly.entity_id
_entity_poly.type
_entity_poly.pdbx_seq_one_letter_code
_entity_poly.pdbx_strand_id
1 'polypeptide(L)'
;MLREVITEVCDIVAEGRAYLSGAGIVGIIKKLERIANKRSAVSMEGGHYEHYRVFRNYLHSSVWEMLGNEVSDNVITEHCHGGFGAGSLFLANKKT
;
A
#
# COMPACT_ATOMS: atom_id res chain seq x y z
N MET A 1 6.85 -24.52 19.98
CA MET A 1 7.81 -23.58 20.60
C MET A 1 8.67 -22.85 19.59
N LEU A 2 9.77 -23.40 19.02
CA LEU A 2 10.66 -22.60 18.15
C LEU A 2 9.97 -22.02 16.90
N ARG A 3 9.08 -22.81 16.25
CA ARG A 3 8.34 -22.35 15.07
C ARG A 3 7.35 -21.22 15.37
N GLU A 4 6.72 -21.26 16.54
CA GLU A 4 5.76 -20.21 16.96
C GLU A 4 6.48 -18.88 17.16
N VAL A 5 7.62 -18.90 17.85
CA VAL A 5 8.45 -17.70 18.06
C VAL A 5 8.92 -17.11 16.73
N ILE A 6 9.34 -17.96 15.78
CA ILE A 6 9.77 -17.49 14.45
C ILE A 6 8.60 -16.83 13.71
N THR A 7 7.42 -17.45 13.73
CA THR A 7 6.23 -16.89 13.08
C THR A 7 5.84 -15.54 13.69
N GLU A 8 5.88 -15.42 15.02
CA GLU A 8 5.58 -14.17 15.72
C GLU A 8 6.56 -13.05 15.36
N VAL A 9 7.87 -13.34 15.35
CA VAL A 9 8.88 -12.35 14.93
C VAL A 9 8.68 -11.93 13.46
N CYS A 10 8.42 -12.89 12.56
CA CYS A 10 8.14 -12.57 11.17
C CYS A 10 6.88 -11.71 11.01
N ASP A 11 5.86 -11.92 11.83
CA ASP A 11 4.63 -11.14 11.79
C ASP A 11 4.86 -9.70 12.26
N ILE A 12 5.58 -9.50 13.38
CA ILE A 12 5.98 -8.18 13.87
C ILE A 12 6.79 -7.41 12.81
N VAL A 13 7.73 -8.10 12.13
CA VAL A 13 8.52 -7.48 11.06
C VAL A 13 7.65 -7.12 9.86
N ALA A 14 6.68 -7.97 9.50
CA ALA A 14 5.76 -7.70 8.40
C ALA A 14 4.81 -6.53 8.72
N GLU A 15 4.29 -6.47 9.94
CA GLU A 15 3.47 -5.38 10.45
C GLU A 15 4.23 -4.06 10.40
N GLY A 16 5.43 -3.99 10.98
CA GLY A 16 6.25 -2.79 10.96
C GLY A 16 6.58 -2.31 9.53
N ARG A 17 6.87 -3.24 8.61
CA ARG A 17 7.08 -2.92 7.19
C ARG A 17 5.82 -2.37 6.52
N ALA A 18 4.66 -2.90 6.87
CA ALA A 18 3.39 -2.43 6.34
C ALA A 18 3.10 -1.00 6.83
N TYR A 19 3.32 -0.71 8.11
CA TYR A 19 3.15 0.64 8.67
C TYR A 19 4.09 1.66 8.03
N LEU A 20 5.37 1.32 7.85
CA LEU A 20 6.32 2.22 7.20
C LEU A 20 5.92 2.52 5.74
N SER A 21 5.43 1.49 5.05
CA SER A 21 4.93 1.62 3.68
C SER A 21 3.66 2.48 3.62
N GLY A 22 2.73 2.27 4.56
CA GLY A 22 1.54 3.10 4.73
C GLY A 22 1.89 4.57 4.99
N ALA A 23 2.87 4.83 5.84
CA ALA A 23 3.35 6.18 6.14
C ALA A 23 3.95 6.85 4.90
N GLY A 24 4.68 6.10 4.07
CA GLY A 24 5.18 6.58 2.78
C GLY A 24 4.06 6.96 1.82
N ILE A 25 3.04 6.10 1.67
CA ILE A 25 1.85 6.36 0.84
C ILE A 25 1.14 7.63 1.31
N VAL A 26 0.82 7.69 2.60
CA VAL A 26 0.15 8.83 3.23
C VAL A 26 0.98 10.10 3.01
N GLY A 27 2.29 10.05 3.24
CA GLY A 27 3.20 11.18 3.03
C GLY A 27 3.17 11.74 1.61
N ILE A 28 3.19 10.87 0.59
CA ILE A 28 3.07 11.28 -0.82
C ILE A 28 1.71 11.94 -1.09
N ILE A 29 0.62 11.34 -0.61
CA ILE A 29 -0.73 11.87 -0.83
C ILE A 29 -0.93 13.20 -0.09
N LYS A 30 -0.36 13.36 1.12
CA LYS A 30 -0.30 14.63 1.85
C LYS A 30 0.45 15.68 1.04
N LYS A 31 1.62 15.31 0.49
CA LYS A 31 2.47 16.23 -0.30
C LYS A 31 1.79 16.70 -1.58
N LEU A 32 0.92 15.88 -2.17
CA LEU A 32 0.12 16.22 -3.34
C LEU A 32 -1.16 16.99 -3.00
N GLU A 33 -1.45 17.23 -1.71
CA GLU A 33 -2.66 17.91 -1.22
C GLU A 33 -3.98 17.24 -1.65
N ARG A 34 -3.94 15.90 -1.80
CA ARG A 34 -5.07 15.13 -2.34
C ARG A 34 -5.98 14.51 -1.29
N ILE A 35 -5.58 14.46 -0.02
CA ILE A 35 -6.29 13.71 1.04
C ILE A 35 -7.78 14.08 1.13
N ALA A 36 -8.10 15.38 1.18
CA ALA A 36 -9.47 15.86 1.37
C ALA A 36 -10.20 16.13 0.04
N ASN A 37 -9.46 16.46 -1.01
CA ASN A 37 -10.02 17.04 -2.23
C ASN A 37 -10.28 16.01 -3.32
N LYS A 38 -9.56 14.87 -3.33
CA LYS A 38 -9.60 13.89 -4.42
C LYS A 38 -9.35 12.48 -3.93
N ARG A 39 -10.18 11.56 -4.38
CA ARG A 39 -9.89 10.12 -4.27
C ARG A 39 -8.59 9.80 -5.02
N SER A 40 -7.74 9.02 -4.37
CA SER A 40 -6.42 8.62 -4.84
C SER A 40 -6.35 7.10 -4.78
N ALA A 41 -6.18 6.48 -5.95
CA ALA A 41 -5.91 5.06 -6.05
C ALA A 41 -4.39 4.85 -6.08
N VAL A 42 -3.92 3.97 -5.19
CA VAL A 42 -2.52 3.59 -5.05
C VAL A 42 -2.39 2.18 -5.59
N SER A 43 -1.72 2.08 -6.73
CA SER A 43 -1.44 0.79 -7.35
C SER A 43 -0.28 0.12 -6.62
N MET A 44 -0.56 -1.02 -5.99
CA MET A 44 0.40 -1.81 -5.22
C MET A 44 0.87 -2.99 -6.06
N GLU A 45 2.18 -3.17 -6.10
CA GLU A 45 2.82 -4.26 -6.85
C GLU A 45 3.91 -4.90 -5.98
N GLY A 46 4.06 -6.22 -6.08
CA GLY A 46 5.08 -6.99 -5.35
C GLY A 46 4.52 -8.11 -4.47
N GLY A 47 5.30 -9.18 -4.34
CA GLY A 47 4.85 -10.46 -3.75
C GLY A 47 4.36 -10.39 -2.30
N HIS A 48 4.79 -9.41 -1.51
CA HIS A 48 4.28 -9.22 -0.14
C HIS A 48 2.82 -8.77 -0.14
N TYR A 49 2.45 -7.82 -1.02
CA TYR A 49 1.07 -7.37 -1.13
C TYR A 49 0.21 -8.43 -1.84
N GLU A 50 0.78 -9.11 -2.84
CA GLU A 50 0.09 -10.11 -3.64
C GLU A 50 -0.23 -11.40 -2.85
N HIS A 51 0.77 -12.00 -2.21
CA HIS A 51 0.65 -13.34 -1.64
C HIS A 51 0.50 -13.35 -0.11
N TYR A 52 0.84 -12.27 0.59
CA TYR A 52 0.75 -12.22 2.04
C TYR A 52 -0.44 -11.37 2.52
N ARG A 53 -1.60 -12.02 2.66
CA ARG A 53 -2.86 -11.35 3.05
C ARG A 53 -2.77 -10.56 4.35
N VAL A 54 -2.01 -11.06 5.32
CA VAL A 54 -1.85 -10.38 6.63
C VAL A 54 -1.17 -9.02 6.44
N PHE A 55 -0.11 -8.95 5.63
CA PHE A 55 0.54 -7.68 5.28
C PHE A 55 -0.39 -6.70 4.58
N ARG A 56 -1.27 -7.19 3.70
CA ARG A 56 -2.29 -6.33 3.06
C ARG A 56 -3.22 -5.70 4.09
N ASN A 57 -3.64 -6.45 5.10
CA ASN A 57 -4.48 -5.95 6.19
C ASN A 57 -3.73 -4.95 7.07
N TYR A 58 -2.47 -5.22 7.42
CA TYR A 58 -1.64 -4.26 8.17
C TYR A 58 -1.43 -2.97 7.39
N LEU A 59 -1.21 -3.04 6.08
CA LEU A 59 -1.03 -1.85 5.25
C LEU A 59 -2.31 -1.01 5.24
N HIS A 60 -3.46 -1.64 4.98
CA HIS A 60 -4.75 -0.95 4.99
C HIS A 60 -5.07 -0.33 6.35
N SER A 61 -4.84 -1.08 7.43
CA SER A 61 -5.07 -0.60 8.81
C SER A 61 -4.16 0.57 9.13
N SER A 62 -2.87 0.50 8.78
CA SER A 62 -1.93 1.60 9.03
C SER A 62 -2.34 2.90 8.31
N VAL A 63 -2.79 2.82 7.05
CA VAL A 63 -3.25 3.99 6.30
C VAL A 63 -4.53 4.55 6.93
N TRP A 64 -5.47 3.68 7.32
CA TRP A 64 -6.70 4.07 7.99
C TRP A 64 -6.42 4.77 9.33
N GLU A 65 -5.53 4.22 10.17
CA GLU A 65 -5.14 4.81 11.46
C GLU A 65 -4.47 6.18 11.30
N MET A 66 -3.61 6.34 10.29
CA MET A 66 -2.90 7.60 10.06
C MET A 66 -3.76 8.73 9.46
N LEU A 67 -4.82 8.36 8.74
CA LEU A 67 -5.72 9.30 8.08
C LEU A 67 -7.00 9.57 8.88
N GLY A 68 -7.43 8.63 9.70
CA GLY A 68 -8.69 8.67 10.41
C GLY A 68 -9.91 8.41 9.52
N ASN A 69 -11.05 8.20 10.16
CA ASN A 69 -12.30 7.77 9.53
C ASN A 69 -12.86 8.76 8.48
N GLU A 70 -12.51 10.03 8.57
CA GLU A 70 -13.09 11.08 7.71
C GLU A 70 -12.51 11.07 6.29
N VAL A 71 -11.25 10.68 6.14
CA VAL A 71 -10.51 10.81 4.88
C VAL A 71 -9.78 9.54 4.44
N SER A 72 -9.85 8.45 5.22
CA SER A 72 -9.27 7.15 4.85
C SER A 72 -9.85 6.62 3.53
N ASP A 73 -11.15 6.80 3.30
CA ASP A 73 -11.86 6.26 2.13
C ASP A 73 -11.43 6.92 0.81
N ASN A 74 -10.73 8.06 0.92
CA ASN A 74 -10.13 8.73 -0.22
C ASN A 74 -8.84 8.05 -0.69
N VAL A 75 -8.27 7.10 0.05
CA VAL A 75 -7.07 6.36 -0.34
C VAL A 75 -7.41 4.90 -0.55
N ILE A 76 -7.43 4.46 -1.81
CA ILE A 76 -7.71 3.08 -2.18
C ILE A 76 -6.41 2.39 -2.56
N THR A 77 -6.09 1.25 -1.95
CA THR A 77 -4.94 0.42 -2.33
C THR A 77 -5.39 -0.73 -3.22
N GLU A 78 -4.95 -0.76 -4.47
CA GLU A 78 -5.35 -1.74 -5.48
C GLU A 78 -4.18 -2.64 -5.90
N HIS A 79 -4.44 -3.91 -6.19
CA HIS A 79 -3.39 -4.81 -6.71
C HIS A 79 -3.20 -4.60 -8.22
N CYS A 80 -1.97 -4.32 -8.64
CA CYS A 80 -1.59 -4.24 -10.04
C CYS A 80 -1.17 -5.62 -10.58
N HIS A 81 -1.83 -6.12 -11.63
CA HIS A 81 -1.48 -7.39 -12.27
C HIS A 81 -0.64 -7.22 -13.55
N GLY A 82 -0.32 -5.98 -13.93
CA GLY A 82 0.27 -5.66 -15.24
C GLY A 82 1.79 -5.52 -15.29
N GLY A 83 2.45 -5.40 -14.13
CA GLY A 83 3.88 -5.16 -14.05
C GLY A 83 4.31 -3.81 -14.64
N PHE A 84 5.59 -3.52 -14.49
CA PHE A 84 6.28 -2.45 -15.22
C PHE A 84 6.12 -2.56 -16.75
N GLY A 85 5.90 -3.77 -17.28
CA GLY A 85 5.71 -4.02 -18.72
C GLY A 85 4.49 -3.30 -19.29
N ALA A 86 3.31 -3.49 -18.69
CA ALA A 86 2.09 -2.81 -19.14
C ALA A 86 2.20 -1.28 -18.98
N GLY A 87 2.76 -0.82 -17.85
CA GLY A 87 3.01 0.61 -17.61
C GLY A 87 3.88 1.26 -18.68
N SER A 88 4.97 0.59 -19.09
CA SER A 88 5.86 1.09 -20.13
C SER A 88 5.19 1.23 -21.50
N LEU A 89 4.29 0.31 -21.84
CA LEU A 89 3.50 0.36 -23.06
C LEU A 89 2.52 1.54 -23.04
N PHE A 90 1.80 1.75 -21.94
CA PHE A 90 0.90 2.90 -21.81
C PHE A 90 1.66 4.23 -21.89
N LEU A 91 2.84 4.32 -21.28
CA LEU A 91 3.68 5.52 -21.37
C LEU A 91 4.19 5.77 -22.79
N ALA A 92 4.60 4.73 -23.52
CA ALA A 92 5.03 4.84 -24.90
C ALA A 92 3.90 5.30 -25.83
N ASN A 93 2.67 4.80 -25.62
CA ASN A 93 1.49 5.20 -26.38
C ASN A 93 0.95 6.59 -26.01
N LYS A 94 1.36 7.16 -24.87
CA LYS A 94 0.96 8.52 -24.47
C LYS A 94 1.75 9.62 -25.20
N LYS A 95 2.77 9.27 -25.99
CA LYS A 95 3.40 10.19 -26.95
C LYS A 95 2.48 10.33 -28.17
N THR A 96 1.46 11.16 -28.08
CA THR A 96 0.74 11.73 -29.23
C THR A 96 0.23 13.10 -28.85
#